data_AF-A0AAE3RC92-F1
#
_entry.id   AF-A0AAE3RC92-F1
#
_cell.length_a   1.000
_cell.length_b   1.000
_cell.length_c   1.000
_cell.angle_alpha   90.00
_cell.angle_beta   90.00
_cell.angle_gamma   90.00
#
_symmetry.space_group_name_H-M   'P 1'
#
loop_
_entity.id
_entity.type
_entity.pdbx_description
1 polymer ?
#
loop_
_entity_poly.entity_id
_entity_poly.type
_entity_poly.pdbx_seq_one_letter_code
_entity_poly.pdbx_strand_id
1 'polypeptide(L)'
;MKKLAFLAALGFILTSNVFAQRTDRDYNRNTAYMHERNSRPYRASPEEIAHRKSEELDRRFRLSGSQQRKVEALALRTEREKQDLERRDRMRGIPEYKYRKEMQRIQNDWEKGLRSILTRKQYDSYRDRWN
;
A
#
# COMPACT_ATOMS: atom_id res chain seq x y z
N MET A 1 39.88 -27.37 -27.50
CA MET A 1 38.47 -27.70 -27.82
C MET A 1 37.74 -28.06 -26.54
N LYS A 2 36.51 -27.54 -26.38
CA LYS A 2 35.44 -27.94 -25.41
C LYS A 2 35.72 -27.56 -23.94
N LYS A 3 35.34 -26.36 -23.47
CA LYS A 3 34.02 -25.94 -22.93
C LYS A 3 33.50 -26.85 -21.81
N LEU A 4 33.53 -26.37 -20.57
CA LEU A 4 32.64 -26.80 -19.50
C LEU A 4 31.96 -25.56 -18.91
N ALA A 5 30.69 -25.41 -19.25
CA ALA A 5 29.78 -24.44 -18.66
C ALA A 5 29.31 -25.00 -17.31
N PHE A 6 29.48 -24.23 -16.24
CA PHE A 6 28.82 -24.51 -14.97
C PHE A 6 27.46 -23.82 -14.96
N LEU A 7 26.42 -24.62 -15.19
CA LEU A 7 25.02 -24.28 -14.98
C LEU A 7 24.73 -24.40 -13.49
N ALA A 8 24.66 -23.27 -12.79
CA ALA A 8 24.17 -23.22 -11.41
C ALA A 8 22.64 -23.13 -11.42
N ALA A 9 21.98 -24.28 -11.27
CA ALA A 9 20.54 -24.34 -11.05
C ALA A 9 20.22 -23.90 -9.61
N LEU A 10 19.67 -22.69 -9.46
CA LEU A 10 19.09 -22.23 -8.18
C LEU A 10 17.70 -22.87 -8.03
N GLY A 11 17.62 -23.94 -7.24
CA GLY A 11 16.37 -24.51 -6.80
C GLY A 11 15.68 -23.59 -5.78
N PHE A 12 14.52 -23.05 -6.13
CA PHE A 12 13.60 -22.44 -5.17
C PHE A 12 12.71 -23.54 -4.60
N ILE A 13 12.84 -23.80 -3.29
CA ILE A 13 11.89 -24.64 -2.55
C ILE A 13 10.67 -23.78 -2.25
N LEU A 14 9.55 -24.05 -2.92
CA LEU A 14 8.25 -23.50 -2.56
C LEU A 14 7.66 -24.35 -1.43
N THR A 15 7.71 -23.87 -0.20
CA THR A 15 6.92 -24.44 0.90
C THR A 15 5.48 -23.94 0.76
N SER A 16 4.61 -24.76 0.19
CA SER A 16 3.17 -24.56 0.20
C SER A 16 2.61 -24.88 1.59
N ASN A 17 2.09 -23.87 2.29
CA ASN A 17 1.22 -24.11 3.44
C ASN A 17 -0.15 -24.52 2.91
N VAL A 18 -0.45 -25.82 2.99
CA VAL A 18 -1.77 -26.39 2.77
C VAL A 18 -2.56 -26.26 4.08
N PHE A 19 -3.55 -25.39 4.13
CA PHE A 19 -4.58 -25.46 5.17
C PHE A 19 -5.74 -26.29 4.64
N ALA A 20 -5.85 -27.51 5.14
CA ALA A 20 -7.06 -28.31 5.04
C ALA A 20 -8.00 -27.93 6.19
N GLN A 21 -9.23 -27.54 5.87
CA GLN A 21 -10.36 -27.67 6.79
C GLN A 21 -11.55 -28.25 6.02
N ARG A 22 -11.83 -29.52 6.31
CA ARG A 22 -13.09 -30.20 6.07
C ARG A 22 -13.92 -30.08 7.35
N THR A 23 -15.19 -29.67 7.24
CA THR A 23 -16.36 -30.41 7.72
C THR A 23 -17.66 -29.70 7.33
N ASP A 24 -18.64 -30.51 6.94
CA ASP A 24 -20.02 -30.18 6.58
C ASP A 24 -20.86 -29.64 7.76
N ARG A 25 -21.81 -28.72 7.50
CA ARG A 25 -23.24 -28.87 7.88
C ARG A 25 -24.11 -27.69 7.42
N ASP A 26 -25.17 -28.01 6.67
CA ASP A 26 -26.36 -27.18 6.47
C ASP A 26 -26.96 -26.71 7.81
N TYR A 27 -27.30 -25.42 7.92
CA TYR A 27 -28.55 -24.99 8.55
C TYR A 27 -28.91 -23.55 8.17
N ASN A 28 -30.09 -23.43 7.56
CA ASN A 28 -30.87 -22.23 7.32
C ASN A 28 -31.00 -21.35 8.59
N ARG A 29 -30.48 -20.10 8.55
CA ARG A 29 -30.90 -19.01 9.44
C ARG A 29 -30.88 -17.66 8.70
N ASN A 30 -31.97 -17.44 8.01
CA ASN A 30 -32.35 -16.22 7.31
C ASN A 30 -32.75 -15.08 8.29
N THR A 31 -32.03 -14.84 9.39
CA THR A 31 -32.44 -13.88 10.45
C THR A 31 -31.28 -13.32 11.30
N ALA A 32 -30.14 -12.92 10.71
CA ALA A 32 -29.06 -12.28 11.48
C ALA A 32 -28.30 -11.13 10.77
N TYR A 33 -28.75 -10.66 9.59
CA TYR A 33 -28.01 -9.65 8.81
C TYR A 33 -28.51 -8.19 8.95
N MET A 34 -29.29 -7.87 9.99
CA MET A 34 -29.90 -6.52 10.11
C MET A 34 -29.54 -5.72 11.38
N HIS A 35 -28.56 -6.15 12.18
CA HIS A 35 -28.12 -5.38 13.36
C HIS A 35 -26.60 -5.28 13.56
N GLU A 36 -25.84 -4.98 12.50
CA GLU A 36 -24.47 -4.47 12.69
C GLU A 36 -24.07 -3.40 11.65
N ARG A 37 -25.00 -2.50 11.34
CA ARG A 37 -24.77 -1.36 10.43
C ARG A 37 -24.18 -0.13 11.14
N ASN A 38 -23.31 -0.35 12.14
CA ASN A 38 -22.62 0.74 12.85
C ASN A 38 -21.14 0.47 13.20
N SER A 39 -20.58 -0.66 12.79
CA SER A 39 -19.13 -0.87 12.84
C SER A 39 -18.51 -0.24 11.60
N ARG A 40 -18.27 1.09 11.63
CA ARG A 40 -17.37 1.73 10.66
C ARG A 40 -16.13 0.85 10.58
N PRO A 41 -15.68 0.39 9.39
CA PRO A 41 -14.47 -0.41 9.30
C PRO A 41 -13.37 0.35 10.02
N TYR A 42 -12.70 -0.33 10.96
CA TYR A 42 -11.55 0.21 11.68
C TYR A 42 -10.67 0.90 10.65
N ARG A 43 -10.60 2.24 10.66
CA ARG A 43 -9.76 2.96 9.70
C ARG A 43 -8.35 2.50 9.98
N ALA A 44 -7.74 1.80 9.03
CA ALA A 44 -6.37 1.31 9.14
C ALA A 44 -5.46 2.45 9.62
N SER A 45 -4.53 2.14 10.52
CA SER A 45 -3.62 3.15 11.05
C SER A 45 -2.76 3.73 9.91
N PRO A 46 -2.29 4.99 10.03
CA PRO A 46 -1.32 5.55 9.08
C PRO A 46 -0.13 4.63 8.84
N GLU A 47 0.33 3.95 9.89
CA GLU A 47 1.44 3.00 9.87
C GLU A 47 1.12 1.77 9.02
N GLU A 48 -0.07 1.17 9.19
CA GLU A 48 -0.49 0.01 8.39
C GLU A 48 -0.68 0.37 6.91
N ILE A 49 -1.25 1.55 6.63
CA ILE A 49 -1.40 2.03 5.25
C ILE A 49 -0.04 2.30 4.63
N ALA A 50 0.86 2.97 5.36
CA ALA A 50 2.21 3.27 4.90
C ALA A 50 3.01 2.01 4.60
N HIS A 51 2.95 1.03 5.50
CA HIS A 51 3.59 -0.26 5.34
C HIS A 51 3.11 -0.96 4.07
N ARG A 52 1.79 -1.12 3.91
CA ARG A 52 1.17 -1.74 2.71
C ARG A 52 1.56 -1.04 1.42
N LYS A 53 1.58 0.29 1.40
CA LYS A 53 2.02 1.08 0.23
C LYS A 53 3.50 0.84 -0.08
N SER A 54 4.34 0.79 0.94
CA SER A 54 5.76 0.52 0.77
C SER A 54 6.01 -0.88 0.20
N GLU A 55 5.28 -1.89 0.67
CA GLU A 55 5.38 -3.25 0.15
C GLU A 55 4.86 -3.35 -1.29
N GLU A 56 3.79 -2.64 -1.63
CA GLU A 56 3.29 -2.64 -3.00
C GLU A 56 4.33 -2.05 -3.96
N LEU A 57 4.93 -0.93 -3.59
CA LEU A 57 6.00 -0.31 -4.37
C LEU A 57 7.24 -1.22 -4.44
N ASP A 58 7.58 -1.91 -3.36
CA ASP A 58 8.65 -2.89 -3.34
C ASP A 58 8.40 -4.06 -4.29
N ARG A 59 7.23 -4.71 -4.20
CA ARG A 59 6.86 -5.82 -5.09
C ARG A 59 6.94 -5.44 -6.57
N ARG A 60 6.59 -4.19 -6.91
CA ARG A 60 6.57 -3.69 -8.29
C ARG A 60 7.94 -3.26 -8.80
N PHE A 61 8.67 -2.50 -7.99
CA PHE A 61 9.89 -1.83 -8.43
C PHE A 61 11.17 -2.46 -7.90
N ARG A 62 11.04 -3.51 -7.07
CA ARG A 62 12.14 -4.18 -6.37
C ARG A 62 13.03 -3.17 -5.68
N LEU A 63 12.47 -2.51 -4.67
CA LEU A 63 13.16 -1.44 -3.97
C LEU A 63 14.36 -2.04 -3.23
N SER A 64 15.48 -1.32 -3.19
CA SER A 64 16.54 -1.66 -2.23
C SER A 64 16.05 -1.44 -0.80
N GLY A 65 16.64 -2.11 0.19
CA GLY A 65 16.25 -1.93 1.60
C GLY A 65 16.33 -0.47 2.08
N SER A 66 17.26 0.33 1.52
CA SER A 66 17.33 1.77 1.78
C SER A 66 16.17 2.54 1.16
N GLN A 67 15.77 2.20 -0.07
CA GLN A 67 14.62 2.81 -0.74
C GLN A 67 13.31 2.44 -0.06
N GLN A 68 13.12 1.18 0.32
CA GLN A 68 11.92 0.71 1.01
C GLN A 68 11.68 1.49 2.31
N ARG A 69 12.70 1.63 3.17
CA ARG A 69 12.61 2.42 4.41
C ARG A 69 12.25 3.89 4.15
N LYS A 70 12.84 4.50 3.11
CA LYS A 70 12.53 5.88 2.73
C LYS A 70 11.11 6.04 2.20
N VAL A 71 10.63 5.07 1.41
CA VAL A 71 9.26 5.03 0.89
C VAL A 71 8.25 4.85 2.03
N GLU A 72 8.51 3.95 2.97
CA GLU A 72 7.65 3.73 4.13
C GLU A 72 7.56 4.99 5.01
N ALA A 73 8.69 5.64 5.29
CA ALA A 73 8.73 6.90 6.03
C ALA A 73 7.99 8.03 5.29
N LEU A 74 8.16 8.13 3.97
CA LEU A 74 7.42 9.08 3.13
C LEU A 74 5.91 8.80 3.17
N ALA A 75 5.51 7.53 3.05
CA ALA A 75 4.11 7.11 3.04
C ALA A 75 3.45 7.40 4.38
N LEU A 76 4.15 7.12 5.48
CA LEU A 76 3.67 7.43 6.83
C LEU A 76 3.41 8.92 7.00
N ARG A 77 4.34 9.78 6.57
CA ARG A 77 4.13 11.23 6.63
C ARG A 77 2.93 11.66 5.80
N THR A 78 2.84 11.20 4.56
CA THR A 78 1.75 11.53 3.64
C THR A 78 0.39 11.08 4.18
N GLU A 79 0.28 9.89 4.74
CA GLU A 79 -0.99 9.39 5.29
C GLU A 79 -1.38 10.12 6.58
N ARG A 80 -0.40 10.51 7.42
CA ARG A 80 -0.67 11.38 8.58
C ARG A 80 -1.20 12.75 8.15
N GLU A 81 -0.63 13.36 7.11
CA GLU A 81 -1.12 14.64 6.57
C GLU A 81 -2.55 14.53 6.02
N LYS A 82 -2.87 13.45 5.31
CA LYS A 82 -4.23 13.19 4.81
C LYS A 82 -5.23 13.03 5.95
N GLN A 83 -4.91 12.18 6.93
CA GLN A 83 -5.80 11.95 8.07
C GLN A 83 -6.00 13.21 8.91
N ASP A 84 -4.98 14.05 9.06
CA ASP A 84 -5.12 15.36 9.69
C ASP A 84 -6.04 16.30 8.90
N LEU A 85 -5.87 16.37 7.57
CA LEU A 85 -6.75 17.17 6.70
C LEU A 85 -8.20 16.70 6.80
N GLU A 86 -8.45 15.40 6.72
CA GLU A 86 -9.79 14.80 6.89
C GLU A 86 -10.38 15.04 8.28
N ARG A 87 -9.55 15.07 9.32
CA ARG A 87 -9.99 15.41 10.68
C ARG A 87 -10.37 16.88 10.77
N ARG A 88 -9.56 17.79 10.22
CA ARG A 88 -9.85 19.23 10.19
C ARG A 88 -11.12 19.52 9.40
N ASP A 89 -11.32 18.84 8.28
CA ASP A 89 -12.53 18.95 7.47
C ASP A 89 -13.78 18.52 8.25
N ARG A 90 -13.75 17.35 8.89
CA ARG A 90 -14.86 16.86 9.73
C ARG A 90 -15.18 17.76 10.92
N MET A 91 -14.18 18.42 11.51
CA MET A 91 -14.36 19.27 12.68
C MET A 91 -14.80 20.69 12.36
N ARG A 92 -14.28 21.28 11.28
CA ARG A 92 -14.41 22.71 11.00
C ARG A 92 -15.14 23.02 9.69
N GLY A 93 -15.39 22.02 8.84
CA GLY A 93 -15.97 22.19 7.50
C GLY A 93 -15.06 23.02 6.60
N ILE A 94 -14.06 22.40 5.97
CA ILE A 94 -13.15 23.14 5.10
C ILE A 94 -13.88 23.42 3.77
N PRO A 95 -13.86 24.66 3.24
CA PRO A 95 -14.41 24.93 1.92
C PRO A 95 -13.78 24.00 0.86
N GLU A 96 -14.60 23.42 0.00
CA GLU A 96 -14.17 22.37 -0.94
C GLU A 96 -12.93 22.76 -1.75
N TYR A 97 -12.83 24.00 -2.22
CA TYR A 97 -11.67 24.47 -2.98
C TYR A 97 -10.37 24.45 -2.17
N LYS A 98 -10.42 24.74 -0.86
CA LYS A 98 -9.25 24.67 0.03
C LYS A 98 -8.87 23.22 0.29
N TYR A 99 -9.87 22.36 0.51
CA TYR A 99 -9.65 20.93 0.71
C TYR A 99 -8.95 20.31 -0.50
N ARG A 100 -9.47 20.57 -1.72
CA ARG A 100 -8.85 20.10 -2.98
C ARG A 100 -7.42 20.62 -3.14
N LYS A 101 -7.16 21.89 -2.84
CA LYS A 101 -5.82 22.49 -2.94
C LYS A 101 -4.83 21.84 -1.97
N GLU A 102 -5.23 21.59 -0.71
CA GLU A 102 -4.38 20.91 0.27
C GLU A 102 -4.12 19.45 -0.12
N MET A 103 -5.14 18.74 -0.63
CA MET A 103 -4.96 17.37 -1.10
C MET A 103 -4.00 17.31 -2.29
N GLN A 104 -4.11 18.26 -3.23
CA GLN A 104 -3.18 18.35 -4.36
C GLN A 104 -1.76 18.68 -3.90
N ARG A 105 -1.59 19.55 -2.89
CA ARG A 105 -0.28 19.81 -2.27
C ARG A 105 0.32 18.52 -1.70
N ILE A 106 -0.45 17.76 -0.91
CA ILE A 106 -0.01 16.48 -0.33
C ILE A 106 0.40 15.49 -1.43
N GLN A 107 -0.36 15.42 -2.52
CA GLN A 107 -0.04 14.56 -3.67
C GLN A 107 1.26 14.99 -4.36
N ASN A 108 1.45 16.29 -4.60
CA ASN A 108 2.67 16.82 -5.21
C ASN A 108 3.91 16.57 -4.33
N ASP A 109 3.76 16.73 -3.01
CA ASP A 109 4.83 16.46 -2.04
C ASP A 109 5.20 14.97 -2.01
N TRP A 110 4.19 14.10 -2.13
CA TRP A 110 4.39 12.65 -2.29
C TRP A 110 5.17 12.33 -3.56
N GLU A 111 4.77 12.86 -4.71
CA GLU A 111 5.44 12.62 -6.00
C GLU A 111 6.88 13.13 -6.01
N LYS A 112 7.11 14.33 -5.47
CA LYS A 112 8.45 14.90 -5.31
C LYS A 112 9.31 14.02 -4.41
N GLY A 113 8.75 13.53 -3.31
CA GLY A 113 9.41 12.60 -2.41
C GLY A 113 9.80 11.30 -3.12
N LEU A 114 8.86 10.65 -3.82
CA LEU A 114 9.13 9.44 -4.57
C LEU A 114 10.21 9.62 -5.63
N ARG A 115 10.18 10.73 -6.38
CA ARG A 115 11.20 11.03 -7.39
C ARG A 115 12.61 11.11 -6.81
N SER A 116 12.75 11.52 -5.55
CA SER A 116 14.04 11.59 -4.85
C SER A 116 14.53 10.24 -4.30
N ILE A 117 13.64 9.26 -4.16
CA ILE A 117 13.94 7.94 -3.60
C ILE A 117 14.14 6.91 -4.71
N LEU A 118 13.28 6.94 -5.73
CA LEU A 118 13.29 6.00 -6.83
C LEU A 118 14.37 6.36 -7.84
N THR A 119 14.91 5.35 -8.53
CA THR A 119 15.72 5.60 -9.72
C THR A 119 14.87 6.22 -10.82
N ARG A 120 15.50 6.87 -11.81
CA ARG A 120 14.77 7.47 -12.93
C ARG A 120 13.84 6.47 -13.63
N LYS A 121 14.34 5.27 -13.92
CA LYS A 121 13.57 4.18 -14.55
C LYS A 121 12.36 3.77 -13.70
N GLN A 122 12.54 3.59 -12.38
CA GLN A 122 11.46 3.22 -11.47
C GLN A 122 10.41 4.34 -11.38
N TYR A 123 10.85 5.60 -11.32
CA TYR A 123 9.94 6.76 -11.26
C TYR A 123 9.16 6.97 -12.55
N ASP A 124 9.79 6.82 -13.72
CA ASP A 124 9.08 6.92 -15.01
C ASP A 124 8.02 5.80 -15.12
N SER A 125 8.35 4.56 -14.74
CA SER A 125 7.37 3.46 -14.67
C SER A 125 6.25 3.69 -13.65
N TYR A 126 6.53 4.39 -12.55
CA TYR A 126 5.51 4.80 -11.59
C TYR A 126 4.56 5.83 -12.22
N ARG A 127 5.09 6.90 -12.81
CA ARG A 127 4.31 7.99 -13.38
C ARG A 127 3.41 7.51 -14.52
N ASP A 128 3.92 6.70 -15.43
CA ASP A 128 3.18 6.24 -16.62
C ASP A 128 1.98 5.34 -16.27
N ARG A 129 1.88 4.87 -15.02
CA ARG A 129 0.77 4.04 -14.55
C ARG A 129 -0.25 4.81 -13.71
N TRP A 130 0.16 5.94 -13.14
CA TRP A 130 -0.65 6.72 -12.19
C TRP A 130 -1.09 8.08 -12.74
N ASN A 131 -0.63 8.45 -13.95
CA ASN A 131 -1.23 9.47 -14.82
C ASN A 131 -2.07 8.79 -15.90
#